data_AF-F3SLK5-F1
#
_entry.id   AF-F3SLK5-F1
#
_cell.length_a   1.000
_cell.length_b   1.000
_cell.length_c   1.000
_cell.angle_alpha   90.00
_cell.angle_beta   90.00
_cell.angle_gamma   90.00
#
_symmetry.space_group_name_H-M   'P 1'
#
loop_
_entity.id
_entity.type
_entity.pdbx_description
1 polymer ?
#
loop_
_entity_poly.entity_id
_entity_poly.type
_entity_poly.pdbx_seq_one_letter_code
_entity_poly.pdbx_strand_id
1 'polypeptide(L)'
;MSDFLQFDNFNFKLAIIQELMYEQNVLKPRFDVYSFCESEKLSVDPEDFNETPIPEVEAYFERLEIPKEYAQNVESLFFDGGNDIYAQLIPLWDGEDDQFDLENVSEKELSQFSNLKIIDGTIFPFSKEVRDLFESKGIDIEE
;
A
#
# COMPACT_ATOMS: atom_id res chain seq x y z
N MET A 1 -13.47 -19.71 4.84
CA MET A 1 -12.75 -18.44 5.10
C MET A 1 -11.85 -18.20 3.89
N SER A 2 -11.73 -16.97 3.39
CA SER A 2 -10.81 -16.67 2.28
C SER A 2 -9.37 -17.04 2.67
N ASP A 3 -8.59 -17.58 1.73
CA ASP A 3 -7.15 -17.87 1.90
C ASP A 3 -6.28 -16.61 1.74
N PHE A 4 -6.91 -15.49 1.36
CA PHE A 4 -6.26 -14.21 1.08
C PHE A 4 -6.72 -13.10 2.04
N LEU A 5 -5.83 -12.15 2.29
CA LEU A 5 -6.14 -10.93 3.03
C LEU A 5 -7.26 -10.16 2.33
N GLN A 6 -8.05 -9.45 3.13
CA GLN A 6 -9.22 -8.72 2.67
C GLN A 6 -9.02 -7.24 3.00
N PHE A 7 -9.27 -6.38 2.01
CA PHE A 7 -9.09 -4.94 2.13
C PHE A 7 -10.38 -4.24 1.75
N ASP A 8 -10.81 -3.32 2.60
CA ASP A 8 -11.90 -2.38 2.38
C ASP A 8 -11.33 -1.01 1.93
N ASN A 9 -10.06 -0.70 2.26
CA ASN A 9 -9.33 0.49 1.87
C ASN A 9 -8.16 0.15 0.92
N PHE A 10 -8.10 0.82 -0.23
CA PHE A 10 -7.08 0.58 -1.24
C PHE A 10 -5.68 1.08 -0.82
N ASN A 11 -5.57 2.27 -0.24
CA ASN A 11 -4.29 2.84 0.20
C ASN A 11 -3.68 2.01 1.33
N PHE A 12 -4.50 1.45 2.24
CA PHE A 12 -4.01 0.49 3.23
C PHE A 12 -3.46 -0.78 2.58
N LYS A 13 -4.13 -1.29 1.54
CA LYS A 13 -3.62 -2.42 0.76
C LYS A 13 -2.27 -2.09 0.11
N LEU A 14 -2.11 -0.89 -0.46
CA LEU A 14 -0.84 -0.44 -1.03
C LEU A 14 0.28 -0.40 0.01
N ALA A 15 0.01 0.05 1.24
CA ALA A 15 1.00 0.03 2.33
C ALA A 15 1.44 -1.41 2.69
N ILE A 16 0.52 -2.37 2.71
CA ILE A 16 0.86 -3.78 2.92
C ILE A 16 1.69 -4.35 1.75
N ILE A 17 1.38 -3.93 0.52
CA ILE A 17 2.16 -4.32 -0.66
C ILE A 17 3.56 -3.70 -0.61
N GLN A 18 3.69 -2.42 -0.22
CA GLN A 18 4.98 -1.75 -0.01
C GLN A 18 5.88 -2.61 0.89
N GLU A 19 5.40 -2.90 2.10
CA GLU A 19 6.14 -3.68 3.09
C GLU A 19 6.52 -5.08 2.57
N LEU A 20 5.56 -5.83 2.04
CA LEU A 20 5.81 -7.22 1.66
C LEU A 20 6.60 -7.38 0.35
N MET A 21 6.36 -6.52 -0.63
CA MET A 21 6.93 -6.64 -1.98
C MET A 21 8.23 -5.86 -2.13
N TYR A 22 8.30 -4.65 -1.56
CA TYR A 22 9.39 -3.72 -1.81
C TYR A 22 10.44 -3.73 -0.70
N GLU A 23 10.01 -3.72 0.56
CA GLU A 23 10.91 -3.80 1.72
C GLU A 23 11.40 -5.23 1.95
N GLN A 24 10.48 -6.15 2.20
CA GLN A 24 10.83 -7.53 2.56
C GLN A 24 11.13 -8.43 1.36
N ASN A 25 10.68 -8.05 0.15
CA ASN A 25 10.84 -8.84 -1.07
C ASN A 25 10.29 -10.28 -0.95
N VAL A 26 9.21 -10.50 -0.20
CA VAL A 26 8.55 -11.80 0.00
C VAL A 26 7.33 -11.98 -0.91
N LEU A 27 6.58 -10.91 -1.19
CA LEU A 27 5.47 -10.94 -2.14
C LEU A 27 6.01 -10.82 -3.56
N LYS A 28 5.85 -11.87 -4.37
CA LYS A 28 6.49 -12.02 -5.69
C LYS A 28 5.50 -12.37 -6.79
N PRO A 29 5.81 -12.03 -8.07
CA PRO A 29 6.97 -11.25 -8.52
C PRO A 29 6.91 -9.79 -8.05
N ARG A 30 8.08 -9.12 -7.92
CA ARG A 30 8.13 -7.67 -7.68
C ARG A 30 7.54 -6.99 -8.92
N PHE A 31 6.57 -6.11 -8.71
CA PHE A 31 5.93 -5.37 -9.78
C PHE A 31 6.85 -4.24 -10.25
N ASP A 32 6.83 -3.98 -11.56
CA ASP A 32 7.53 -2.88 -12.22
C ASP A 32 6.61 -2.37 -13.34
N VAL A 33 6.21 -1.10 -13.25
CA VAL A 33 5.22 -0.49 -14.15
C VAL A 33 5.67 -0.50 -15.61
N TYR A 34 6.95 -0.23 -15.87
CA TYR A 34 7.50 -0.22 -17.23
C TYR A 34 7.47 -1.61 -17.85
N SER A 35 7.95 -2.61 -17.11
CA SER A 35 7.92 -4.01 -17.53
C SER A 35 6.49 -4.52 -17.71
N PHE A 36 5.57 -4.11 -16.84
CA PHE A 36 4.14 -4.46 -16.95
C PHE A 36 3.53 -3.91 -18.23
N CYS A 37 3.67 -2.60 -18.49
CA CYS A 37 3.14 -1.95 -19.68
C CYS A 37 3.72 -2.54 -20.98
N GLU A 38 5.03 -2.85 -21.00
CA GLU A 38 5.65 -3.54 -22.14
C GLU A 38 5.07 -4.94 -22.34
N SER A 39 4.94 -5.73 -21.27
CA SER A 39 4.48 -7.11 -21.32
C SER A 39 3.02 -7.24 -21.77
N GLU A 40 2.16 -6.34 -21.29
CA GLU A 40 0.74 -6.26 -21.65
C GLU A 40 0.51 -5.52 -22.98
N LYS A 41 1.59 -4.97 -23.57
CA LYS A 41 1.57 -4.18 -24.82
C LYS A 41 0.59 -3.01 -24.75
N LEU A 42 0.56 -2.34 -23.61
CA LEU A 42 -0.25 -1.15 -23.45
C LEU A 42 0.31 -0.07 -24.38
N SER A 43 -0.57 0.70 -25.02
CA SER A 43 -0.18 1.79 -25.92
C SER A 43 0.19 3.08 -25.19
N VAL A 44 0.24 3.04 -23.87
CA VAL A 44 0.53 4.19 -23.01
C VAL A 44 1.99 4.21 -22.62
N ASP A 45 2.56 5.41 -22.51
CA ASP A 45 3.80 5.62 -21.78
C ASP A 45 3.46 5.82 -20.29
N PRO A 46 4.03 5.04 -19.35
CA PRO A 46 3.81 5.27 -17.92
C PRO A 46 4.05 6.72 -17.49
N GLU A 47 5.00 7.42 -18.11
CA GLU A 47 5.34 8.80 -17.75
C GLU A 47 4.31 9.83 -18.23
N ASP A 48 3.38 9.45 -19.11
CA ASP A 48 2.24 10.31 -19.48
C ASP A 48 1.24 10.48 -18.31
N PHE A 49 1.37 9.65 -17.26
CA PHE A 49 0.52 9.65 -16.06
C PHE A 49 1.27 10.27 -14.88
N ASN A 50 1.12 11.59 -14.72
CA ASN A 50 1.82 12.37 -13.70
C ASN A 50 0.95 12.81 -12.51
N GLU A 51 -0.37 12.85 -12.68
CA GLU A 51 -1.32 13.30 -11.64
C GLU A 51 -2.33 12.21 -11.24
N THR A 52 -2.43 11.11 -11.99
CA THR A 52 -3.42 10.05 -11.73
C THR A 52 -2.83 8.68 -12.05
N PRO A 53 -3.31 7.61 -11.41
CA PRO A 53 -2.78 6.26 -11.64
C PRO A 53 -3.04 5.79 -13.05
N ILE A 54 -2.13 4.96 -13.58
CA ILE A 54 -2.40 4.21 -14.80
C ILE A 54 -3.54 3.20 -14.49
N PRO A 55 -4.69 3.26 -15.17
CA PRO A 55 -5.87 2.45 -14.80
C PRO A 55 -5.61 0.95 -14.78
N GLU A 56 -4.79 0.44 -15.72
CA GLU A 56 -4.43 -0.97 -15.79
C GLU A 56 -3.57 -1.42 -14.60
N VAL A 57 -2.73 -0.52 -14.08
CA VAL A 57 -1.85 -0.77 -12.92
C VAL A 57 -2.64 -0.69 -11.62
N GLU A 58 -3.48 0.32 -11.47
CA GLU A 58 -4.42 0.42 -10.34
C GLU A 58 -5.27 -0.85 -10.25
N ALA A 59 -5.88 -1.25 -11.37
CA ALA A 59 -6.71 -2.45 -11.43
C ALA A 59 -5.91 -3.74 -11.20
N TYR A 60 -4.60 -3.77 -11.51
CA TYR A 60 -3.72 -4.87 -11.14
C TYR A 60 -3.61 -4.97 -9.61
N PHE A 61 -3.29 -3.87 -8.93
CA PHE A 61 -3.13 -3.86 -7.47
C PHE A 61 -4.46 -4.08 -6.74
N GLU A 62 -5.59 -3.62 -7.27
CA GLU A 62 -6.92 -3.96 -6.74
C GLU A 62 -7.16 -5.48 -6.74
N ARG A 63 -6.78 -6.16 -7.84
CA ARG A 63 -6.97 -7.61 -8.01
C ARG A 63 -5.88 -8.47 -7.37
N LEU A 64 -4.72 -7.90 -7.03
CA LEU A 64 -3.61 -8.65 -6.46
C LEU A 64 -4.04 -9.31 -5.14
N GLU A 65 -4.08 -10.63 -5.12
CA GLU A 65 -4.41 -11.40 -3.92
C GLU A 65 -3.14 -11.61 -3.08
N ILE A 66 -3.22 -11.29 -1.78
CA ILE A 66 -2.12 -11.47 -0.83
C ILE A 66 -2.46 -12.64 0.09
N PRO A 67 -1.71 -13.76 0.04
CA PRO A 67 -1.90 -14.89 0.94
C PRO A 67 -1.89 -14.46 2.41
N LYS A 68 -2.83 -14.98 3.22
CA LYS A 68 -2.95 -14.62 4.63
C LYS A 68 -1.71 -14.93 5.47
N GLU A 69 -0.93 -15.92 5.05
CA GLU A 69 0.32 -16.27 5.74
C GLU A 69 1.30 -15.10 5.79
N TYR A 70 1.25 -14.15 4.84
CA TYR A 70 2.15 -13.00 4.85
C TYR A 70 1.79 -11.96 5.91
N ALA A 71 0.59 -11.96 6.47
CA ALA A 71 0.22 -11.00 7.51
C ALA A 71 1.08 -11.14 8.78
N GLN A 72 1.64 -12.33 9.05
CA GLN A 72 2.55 -12.53 10.17
C GLN A 72 3.88 -11.78 10.00
N ASN A 73 4.23 -11.39 8.78
CA ASN A 73 5.49 -10.69 8.51
C ASN A 73 5.36 -9.18 8.69
N VAL A 74 4.15 -8.63 8.74
CA VAL A 74 3.90 -7.20 8.87
C VAL A 74 3.99 -6.83 10.35
N GLU A 75 5.17 -6.37 10.76
CA GLU A 75 5.45 -5.92 12.15
C GLU A 75 5.47 -4.41 12.29
N SER A 76 5.91 -3.72 11.23
CA SER A 76 5.96 -2.27 11.11
C SER A 76 5.44 -1.84 9.74
N LEU A 77 4.86 -0.65 9.66
CA LEU A 77 4.56 0.01 8.39
C LEU A 77 5.17 1.39 8.38
N PHE A 78 5.81 1.74 7.27
CA PHE A 78 6.40 3.05 7.03
C PHE A 78 5.62 3.78 5.93
N PHE A 79 5.08 4.95 6.25
CA PHE A 79 4.33 5.79 5.33
C PHE A 79 5.18 6.98 4.91
N ASP A 80 5.57 7.01 3.63
CA ASP A 80 6.41 8.05 3.01
C ASP A 80 5.95 8.23 1.56
N GLY A 81 5.81 9.47 1.10
CA GLY A 81 5.39 9.78 -0.28
C GLY A 81 6.36 9.24 -1.36
N GLY A 82 7.61 8.99 -1.00
CA GLY A 82 8.63 8.35 -1.83
C GLY A 82 8.61 6.82 -1.81
N ASN A 83 7.63 6.16 -1.17
CA ASN A 83 7.50 4.71 -1.21
C ASN A 83 7.38 4.19 -2.65
N ASP A 84 8.15 3.13 -2.97
CA ASP A 84 8.25 2.55 -4.32
C ASP A 84 6.88 2.26 -4.96
N ILE A 85 5.91 1.79 -4.16
CA ILE A 85 4.58 1.42 -4.64
C ILE A 85 3.87 2.59 -5.33
N TYR A 86 4.03 3.82 -4.84
CA TYR A 86 3.33 4.98 -5.42
C TYR A 86 3.89 5.33 -6.79
N ALA A 87 5.21 5.24 -6.97
CA ALA A 87 5.87 5.38 -8.27
C ALA A 87 5.50 4.25 -9.26
N GLN A 88 4.94 3.13 -8.79
CA GLN A 88 4.38 2.14 -9.70
C GLN A 88 3.01 2.54 -10.25
N LEU A 89 2.19 3.25 -9.46
CA LEU A 89 0.90 3.75 -9.92
C LEU A 89 1.04 5.04 -10.74
N ILE A 90 1.87 5.97 -10.27
CA ILE A 90 2.12 7.28 -10.88
C ILE A 90 3.64 7.52 -10.89
N PRO A 91 4.34 7.20 -12.00
CA PRO A 91 5.80 7.20 -12.05
C PRO A 91 6.48 8.53 -11.71
N LEU A 92 5.79 9.65 -11.95
CA LEU A 92 6.30 10.99 -11.70
C LEU A 92 5.61 11.70 -10.53
N TRP A 93 4.94 10.96 -9.65
CA TRP A 93 4.31 11.55 -8.46
C TRP A 93 5.36 12.18 -7.56
N ASP A 94 5.10 13.42 -7.15
CA ASP A 94 6.02 14.20 -6.32
C ASP A 94 5.78 14.00 -4.82
N GLY A 95 4.70 13.30 -4.45
CA GLY A 95 4.35 13.03 -3.06
C GLY A 95 3.69 14.21 -2.33
N GLU A 96 3.27 15.26 -3.05
CA GLU A 96 2.81 16.52 -2.42
C GLU A 96 1.28 16.61 -2.26
N ASP A 97 0.50 15.70 -2.85
CA ASP A 97 -0.96 15.66 -2.73
C ASP A 97 -1.48 14.59 -1.74
N ASP A 98 -2.80 14.55 -1.56
CA ASP A 98 -3.50 13.68 -0.61
C ASP A 98 -3.93 12.33 -1.22
N GLN A 99 -3.48 12.00 -2.43
CA GLN A 99 -4.03 10.87 -3.18
C GLN A 99 -3.81 9.52 -2.49
N PHE A 100 -2.67 9.35 -1.84
CA PHE A 100 -2.33 8.12 -1.12
C PHE A 100 -2.53 8.22 0.39
N ASP A 101 -3.17 9.29 0.87
CA ASP A 101 -3.49 9.48 2.28
C ASP A 101 -4.34 8.34 2.81
N LEU A 102 -4.13 8.02 4.09
CA LEU A 102 -4.89 6.99 4.77
C LEU A 102 -6.03 7.63 5.58
N GLU A 103 -7.16 7.86 4.91
CA GLU A 103 -8.33 8.49 5.54
C GLU A 103 -9.10 7.54 6.48
N ASN A 104 -9.12 6.24 6.16
CA ASN A 104 -9.84 5.24 6.94
C ASN A 104 -9.15 3.86 6.87
N VAL A 105 -9.29 3.10 7.95
CA VAL A 105 -8.95 1.67 8.00
C VAL A 105 -10.04 0.99 8.82
N SER A 106 -10.56 -0.15 8.36
CA SER A 106 -11.56 -0.88 9.13
C SER A 106 -10.91 -1.73 10.23
N GLU A 107 -11.59 -1.91 11.36
CA GLU A 107 -11.12 -2.83 12.41
C GLU A 107 -10.90 -4.25 11.88
N LYS A 108 -11.73 -4.66 10.91
CA LYS A 108 -11.63 -5.97 10.27
C LYS A 108 -10.34 -6.08 9.47
N GLU A 109 -9.97 -5.06 8.69
CA GLU A 109 -8.71 -5.03 7.96
C GLU A 109 -7.51 -5.15 8.89
N LEU A 110 -7.47 -4.26 9.89
CA LEU A 110 -6.36 -4.17 10.84
C LEU A 110 -6.19 -5.46 11.66
N SER A 111 -7.29 -6.09 12.05
CA SER A 111 -7.27 -7.34 12.84
C SER A 111 -6.58 -8.53 12.16
N GLN A 112 -6.33 -8.45 10.84
CA GLN A 112 -5.59 -9.48 10.12
C GLN A 112 -4.08 -9.49 10.44
N PHE A 113 -3.54 -8.39 10.98
CA PHE A 113 -2.12 -8.17 11.20
C PHE A 113 -1.78 -8.18 12.69
N SER A 114 -1.84 -9.36 13.32
CA SER A 114 -1.63 -9.49 14.77
C SER A 114 -0.22 -9.14 15.25
N ASN A 115 0.74 -9.05 14.33
CA ASN A 115 2.13 -8.76 14.62
C ASN A 115 2.48 -7.28 14.40
N LEU A 116 1.58 -6.50 13.78
CA LEU A 116 1.77 -5.07 13.56
C LEU A 116 1.79 -4.35 14.91
N LYS A 117 2.90 -3.68 15.19
CA LYS A 117 3.15 -2.98 16.45
C LYS A 117 3.55 -1.53 16.25
N ILE A 118 4.14 -1.20 15.10
CA ILE A 118 4.71 0.12 14.85
C ILE A 118 4.15 0.67 13.55
N ILE A 119 3.71 1.92 13.56
CA ILE A 119 3.44 2.71 12.37
C ILE A 119 4.32 3.93 12.45
N ASP A 120 5.25 4.06 11.50
CA ASP A 120 5.99 5.30 11.32
C ASP A 120 5.32 6.09 10.19
N GLY A 121 4.66 7.17 10.60
CA GLY A 121 4.00 8.13 9.73
C GLY A 121 4.44 9.56 10.06
N THR A 122 5.67 9.72 10.56
CA THR A 122 6.28 11.01 10.95
C THR A 122 6.07 12.11 9.90
N ILE A 123 6.01 11.72 8.63
CA ILE A 123 5.91 12.59 7.46
C ILE A 123 4.61 12.39 6.65
N PHE A 124 3.69 11.55 7.14
CA PHE A 124 2.48 11.18 6.40
C PHE A 124 1.22 11.46 7.22
N PRO A 125 0.25 12.23 6.68
CA PRO A 125 -0.95 12.58 7.41
C PRO A 125 -1.86 11.35 7.57
N PHE A 126 -2.40 11.20 8.79
CA PHE A 126 -3.48 10.26 9.10
C PHE A 126 -4.68 11.03 9.60
N SER A 127 -5.88 10.58 9.26
CA SER A 127 -7.09 11.08 9.92
C SER A 127 -7.06 10.79 11.42
N LYS A 128 -7.79 11.58 12.22
CA LYS A 128 -7.87 11.36 13.66
C LYS A 128 -8.44 9.96 13.96
N GLU A 129 -9.42 9.55 13.18
CA GLU A 129 -10.11 8.26 13.31
C GLU A 129 -9.15 7.09 13.10
N VAL A 130 -8.24 7.19 12.13
CA VAL A 130 -7.21 6.17 11.86
C VAL A 130 -6.20 6.10 13.00
N ARG A 131 -5.73 7.25 13.49
CA ARG A 131 -4.83 7.31 14.66
C ARG A 131 -5.45 6.68 15.90
N ASP A 132 -6.68 7.11 16.25
CA ASP A 132 -7.42 6.58 17.40
C ASP A 132 -7.59 5.05 17.30
N LEU A 133 -7.85 4.53 16.08
CA LEU A 133 -7.98 3.10 15.84
C LEU A 133 -6.65 2.37 16.12
N PHE A 134 -5.53 2.83 15.56
CA PHE A 134 -4.22 2.21 15.77
C PHE A 134 -3.84 2.18 17.25
N GLU A 135 -3.97 3.31 17.95
CA GLU A 135 -3.72 3.40 19.39
C GLU A 135 -4.62 2.45 20.18
N SER A 136 -5.91 2.33 19.83
CA SER A 136 -6.85 1.42 20.49
C SER A 136 -6.48 -0.06 20.36
N LYS A 137 -5.71 -0.41 19.32
CA LYS A 137 -5.17 -1.77 19.10
C LYS A 137 -3.78 -1.96 19.71
N GLY A 138 -3.24 -0.94 20.37
CA GLY A 138 -1.91 -0.99 20.99
C GLY A 138 -0.77 -0.95 19.99
N ILE A 139 -1.00 -0.31 18.83
CA ILE A 139 0.03 -0.01 17.83
C ILE A 139 0.65 1.34 18.21
N ASP A 140 1.96 1.36 18.34
CA ASP A 140 2.74 2.56 18.59
C ASP A 140 2.85 3.36 17.28
N ILE A 141 2.51 4.65 17.33
CA ILE A 141 2.68 5.56 16.20
C ILE A 141 3.94 6.38 16.47
N GLU A 142 4.95 6.23 15.62
CA GLU A 142 6.14 7.08 15.61
C GLU A 142 5.82 8.39 14.86
N GLU A 143 6.16 9.51 15.51
CA GLU A 143 5.93 10.89 15.06
C GLU A 143 7.23 11.67 14.89
#